data_AF-A0AAU4JZ91-F1
#
_entry.id   AF-A0AAU4JZ91-F1
#
_cell.length_a   1.000
_cell.length_b   1.000
_cell.length_c   1.000
_cell.angle_alpha   90.00
_cell.angle_beta   90.00
_cell.angle_gamma   90.00
#
_symmetry.space_group_name_H-M   'P 1'
#
loop_
_entity.id
_entity.type
_entity.pdbx_description
1 polymer ?
#
loop_
_entity_poly.entity_id
_entity_poly.type
_entity_poly.pdbx_seq_one_letter_code
_entity_poly.pdbx_strand_id
1 'polypeptide(L)'
;MSNPSVSQVRLWAANSHTLGDAASKVDRLVDSFDNTMNRITRDVDAVMTGWKGEAARASQTATDSEKQISNRLGMGILQLTDILNQLAPGFQTSCDNAKRLIDQIQAAGYVVADNGIVTPPAVSRGGWPTDVPANATPEEAAATASTNATVHSAAGPAVGWFLAATWIPKTCRMRLRPITTWIGRH
;
A
#
# COMPACT_ATOMS: atom_id res chain seq x y z
N MET A 1 7.66 -14.85 0.85
CA MET A 1 6.44 -14.03 0.58
C MET A 1 6.32 -13.87 -0.92
N SER A 2 5.17 -14.25 -1.46
CA SER A 2 4.87 -14.26 -2.90
C SER A 2 4.61 -12.84 -3.43
N ASN A 3 4.87 -12.60 -4.72
CA ASN A 3 4.51 -11.34 -5.39
C ASN A 3 2.98 -11.23 -5.51
N PRO A 4 2.41 -10.01 -5.42
CA PRO A 4 0.98 -9.83 -5.63
C PRO A 4 0.59 -10.12 -7.08
N SER A 5 -0.60 -10.70 -7.28
CA SER A 5 -1.16 -10.92 -8.61
C SER A 5 -1.67 -9.61 -9.23
N VAL A 6 -1.86 -9.60 -10.56
CA VAL A 6 -2.46 -8.48 -11.30
C VAL A 6 -3.87 -8.18 -10.79
N SER A 7 -4.66 -9.21 -10.51
CA SER A 7 -5.99 -9.12 -9.90
C SER A 7 -5.94 -8.45 -8.54
N GLN A 8 -4.97 -8.80 -7.69
CA GLN A 8 -4.76 -8.14 -6.39
C GLN A 8 -4.38 -6.67 -6.56
N VAL A 9 -3.46 -6.34 -7.46
CA VAL A 9 -3.08 -4.94 -7.73
C VAL A 9 -4.28 -4.13 -8.21
N ARG A 10 -5.11 -4.69 -9.09
CA ARG A 10 -6.34 -4.03 -9.56
C ARG A 10 -7.34 -3.81 -8.41
N LEU A 11 -7.51 -4.82 -7.56
CA LEU A 11 -8.36 -4.71 -6.37
C LEU A 11 -7.85 -3.62 -5.43
N TRP A 12 -6.55 -3.59 -5.15
CA TRP A 12 -5.95 -2.56 -4.29
C TRP A 12 -6.07 -1.17 -4.89
N ALA A 13 -5.82 -1.00 -6.20
CA ALA A 13 -6.01 0.28 -6.88
C ALA A 13 -7.46 0.76 -6.78
N ALA A 14 -8.43 -0.16 -6.99
CA ALA A 14 -9.85 0.15 -6.86
C ALA A 14 -10.25 0.57 -5.44
N ASN A 15 -9.58 0.04 -4.41
CA ASN A 15 -9.86 0.32 -3.00
C ASN A 15 -8.85 1.27 -2.35
N SER A 16 -7.95 1.90 -3.12
CA SER A 16 -6.83 2.66 -2.57
C SER A 16 -7.27 3.86 -1.71
N HIS A 17 -8.42 4.45 -2.05
CA HIS A 17 -9.07 5.54 -1.30
C HIS A 17 -9.57 5.13 0.09
N THR A 18 -9.86 3.84 0.32
CA THR A 18 -10.43 3.35 1.59
C THR A 18 -9.53 3.59 2.80
N LEU A 19 -8.20 3.65 2.60
CA LEU A 19 -7.23 3.99 3.64
C LEU A 19 -7.37 5.46 4.09
N GLY A 20 -7.55 6.38 3.14
CA GLY A 20 -7.79 7.79 3.44
C GLY A 20 -9.14 8.02 4.13
N ASP A 21 -10.18 7.29 3.68
CA ASP A 21 -11.49 7.31 4.34
C ASP A 21 -11.44 6.76 5.76
N ALA A 22 -10.66 5.70 5.99
CA ALA A 22 -10.44 5.14 7.31
C ALA A 22 -9.73 6.15 8.23
N ALA A 23 -8.64 6.79 7.77
CA ALA A 23 -7.95 7.83 8.52
C ALA A 23 -8.92 8.98 8.91
N SER A 24 -9.70 9.48 7.94
CA SER A 24 -10.69 10.54 8.17
C SER A 24 -11.83 10.15 9.12
N LYS A 25 -12.13 8.84 9.23
CA LYS A 25 -13.11 8.33 10.22
C LYS A 25 -12.49 8.24 11.61
N VAL A 26 -11.21 7.86 11.70
CA VAL A 26 -10.48 7.83 12.97
C VAL A 26 -10.30 9.25 13.51
N ASP A 27 -9.95 10.24 12.69
CA ASP A 27 -9.88 11.66 13.10
C ASP A 27 -11.19 12.12 13.74
N ARG A 28 -12.33 11.87 13.08
CA ARG A 28 -13.66 12.21 13.61
C ARG A 28 -13.99 11.47 14.92
N LEU A 29 -13.50 10.24 15.08
CA LEU A 29 -13.69 9.48 16.31
C LEU A 29 -12.86 10.09 17.46
N VAL A 30 -11.64 10.56 17.19
CA VAL A 30 -10.81 11.28 18.16
C VAL A 30 -11.49 12.57 18.59
N ASP A 31 -11.98 13.38 17.66
CA ASP A 31 -12.72 14.61 17.99
C ASP A 31 -13.94 14.32 18.88
N SER A 32 -14.68 13.26 18.58
CA SER A 32 -15.84 12.83 19.38
C SER A 32 -15.43 12.34 20.76
N PHE A 33 -14.30 11.64 20.87
CA PHE A 33 -13.74 11.18 22.14
C PHE A 33 -13.32 12.35 23.02
N ASP A 34 -12.57 13.32 22.47
CA ASP A 34 -12.13 14.52 23.18
C ASP A 34 -13.31 15.35 23.69
N ASN A 35 -14.34 15.52 22.86
CA ASN A 35 -15.58 16.20 23.27
C ASN A 35 -16.28 15.48 24.43
N THR A 36 -16.32 14.15 24.40
CA THR A 36 -16.91 13.33 25.46
C THR A 36 -16.11 13.43 26.76
N MET A 37 -14.78 13.36 26.68
CA MET A 37 -13.90 13.51 27.85
C MET A 37 -13.97 14.90 28.47
N ASN A 38 -14.07 15.95 27.66
CA ASN A 38 -14.28 17.33 28.12
C ASN A 38 -15.65 17.52 28.79
N ARG A 39 -16.67 16.78 28.35
CA ARG A 39 -17.97 16.78 29.02
C ARG A 39 -17.91 16.06 30.36
N ILE A 40 -17.36 14.84 30.40
CA ILE A 40 -17.18 14.06 31.64
C ILE A 40 -16.42 14.88 32.68
N THR A 41 -15.34 15.56 32.28
CA THR A 41 -14.56 16.40 33.20
C THR A 41 -15.41 17.51 33.82
N ARG A 42 -16.20 18.21 33.01
CA ARG A 42 -17.12 19.27 33.49
C ARG A 42 -18.21 18.72 34.40
N ASP A 43 -18.77 17.56 34.06
CA ASP A 43 -19.81 16.91 34.86
C ASP A 43 -19.24 16.45 36.23
N VAL A 44 -18.02 15.90 36.25
CA VAL A 44 -17.32 15.54 37.49
C VAL A 44 -17.03 16.79 38.34
N ASP A 45 -16.48 17.85 37.75
CA ASP A 45 -16.18 19.10 38.47
C ASP A 45 -17.47 19.71 39.10
N ALA A 46 -18.60 19.64 38.39
CA ALA A 46 -19.90 20.09 38.88
C ALA A 46 -20.38 19.26 40.09
N VAL A 47 -20.27 17.92 40.02
CA VAL A 47 -20.63 17.03 41.14
C VAL A 47 -19.71 17.26 42.34
N MET A 48 -18.40 17.40 42.10
CA MET A 48 -17.40 17.56 43.14
C MET A 48 -17.51 18.89 43.88
N THR A 49 -18.07 19.93 43.25
CA THR A 49 -18.34 21.22 43.90
C THR A 49 -19.28 21.07 45.12
N GLY A 50 -20.17 20.07 45.11
CA GLY A 50 -21.11 19.78 46.20
C GLY A 50 -20.65 18.71 47.20
N TRP A 51 -19.61 17.94 46.89
CA TRP A 51 -19.15 16.80 47.70
C TRP A 51 -17.84 17.11 48.44
N LYS A 52 -17.84 16.89 49.76
CA LYS A 52 -16.67 17.06 50.63
C LYS A 52 -16.37 15.77 51.40
N GLY A 53 -15.11 15.60 51.81
CA GLY A 53 -14.67 14.49 52.66
C GLY A 53 -13.77 13.48 51.95
N GLU A 54 -13.52 12.34 52.61
CA GLU A 54 -12.58 11.31 52.15
C GLU A 54 -13.08 10.56 50.91
N ALA A 55 -14.39 10.30 50.83
CA ALA A 55 -15.00 9.72 49.63
C ALA A 55 -14.79 10.59 48.39
N ALA A 56 -14.92 11.91 48.51
CA ALA A 56 -14.66 12.86 47.43
C ALA A 56 -13.19 12.78 46.97
N ARG A 57 -12.22 12.71 47.89
CA ARG A 57 -10.79 12.56 47.55
C ARG A 57 -10.50 11.24 46.81
N ALA A 58 -11.12 10.14 47.24
CA ALA A 58 -10.98 8.85 46.57
C ALA A 58 -11.53 8.89 45.13
N SER A 59 -12.73 9.46 44.94
CA SER A 59 -13.33 9.65 43.61
C SER A 59 -12.49 10.55 42.71
N GLN A 60 -11.89 11.62 43.24
CA GLN A 60 -10.99 12.49 42.48
C GLN A 60 -9.76 11.71 42.00
N THR A 61 -9.16 10.89 42.87
CA THR A 61 -7.96 10.10 42.53
C THR A 61 -8.26 9.08 41.43
N ALA A 62 -9.41 8.41 41.52
CA ALA A 62 -9.88 7.50 40.47
C ALA A 62 -10.10 8.24 39.14
N THR A 63 -10.75 9.40 39.16
CA THR A 63 -10.98 10.25 37.99
C THR A 63 -9.66 10.68 37.33
N ASP A 64 -8.66 11.08 38.12
CA ASP A 64 -7.36 11.50 37.60
C ASP A 64 -6.61 10.34 36.92
N SER A 65 -6.71 9.12 37.48
CA SER A 65 -6.19 7.90 36.86
C SER A 65 -6.89 7.60 35.52
N GLU A 66 -8.22 7.68 35.49
CA GLU A 66 -8.99 7.50 34.25
C GLU A 66 -8.63 8.54 33.19
N LYS A 67 -8.50 9.82 33.57
CA LYS A 67 -8.01 10.89 32.67
C LYS A 67 -6.63 10.56 32.10
N GLN A 68 -5.72 10.01 32.90
CA GLN A 68 -4.39 9.63 32.41
C GLN A 68 -4.46 8.50 31.39
N ILE A 69 -5.30 7.49 31.62
CA ILE A 69 -5.51 6.38 30.67
C ILE A 69 -6.13 6.90 29.37
N SER A 70 -7.17 7.74 29.47
CA SER A 70 -7.82 8.37 28.32
C SER A 70 -6.86 9.21 27.48
N ASN A 71 -5.98 9.99 28.13
CA ASN A 71 -4.97 10.77 27.41
C ASN A 71 -3.98 9.87 26.64
N ARG A 72 -3.56 8.74 27.23
CA ARG A 72 -2.69 7.78 26.54
C ARG A 72 -3.39 7.12 25.35
N LEU A 73 -4.66 6.79 25.50
CA LEU A 73 -5.47 6.23 24.42
C LEU A 73 -5.66 7.24 23.28
N GLY A 74 -5.98 8.50 23.60
CA GLY A 74 -6.09 9.59 22.62
C GLY A 74 -4.80 9.78 21.82
N MET A 75 -3.65 9.84 22.49
CA MET A 75 -2.34 9.92 21.83
C MET A 75 -2.06 8.72 20.91
N GLY A 76 -2.41 7.50 21.33
CA GLY A 76 -2.23 6.31 20.51
C GLY A 76 -3.08 6.31 19.24
N ILE A 77 -4.31 6.82 19.31
CA ILE A 77 -5.20 6.93 18.15
C ILE A 77 -4.71 8.01 17.18
N LEU A 78 -4.24 9.16 17.69
CA LEU A 78 -3.64 10.20 16.86
C LEU A 78 -2.40 9.68 16.10
N GLN A 79 -1.51 8.97 16.79
CA GLN A 79 -0.34 8.36 16.16
C GLN A 79 -0.71 7.35 15.05
N LEU A 80 -1.74 6.53 15.28
CA LEU A 80 -2.23 5.61 14.24
C LEU A 80 -2.76 6.39 13.03
N THR A 81 -3.46 7.49 13.26
CA THR A 81 -4.03 8.31 12.19
C THR A 81 -2.95 9.02 11.38
N ASP A 82 -1.93 9.56 12.04
CA ASP A 82 -0.76 10.13 11.37
C ASP A 82 -0.05 9.10 10.48
N ILE A 83 0.13 7.87 10.98
CA ILE A 83 0.73 6.78 10.20
C ILE A 83 -0.13 6.46 8.97
N LEU A 84 -1.46 6.39 9.11
CA LEU A 84 -2.36 6.14 7.99
C LEU A 84 -2.30 7.28 6.96
N ASN A 85 -2.36 8.53 7.42
CA ASN A 85 -2.27 9.73 6.58
C ASN A 85 -0.91 9.81 5.86
N GLN A 86 0.18 9.39 6.50
CA GLN A 86 1.50 9.34 5.89
C GLN A 86 1.64 8.23 4.84
N LEU A 87 1.05 7.05 5.09
CA LEU A 87 1.21 5.87 4.23
C LEU A 87 0.22 5.83 3.06
N ALA A 88 -1.00 6.35 3.23
CA ALA A 88 -2.07 6.24 2.25
C ALA A 88 -1.70 6.83 0.87
N PRO A 89 -1.11 8.04 0.75
CA PRO A 89 -0.76 8.61 -0.55
C PRO A 89 0.30 7.79 -1.29
N GLY A 90 1.29 7.25 -0.55
CA GLY A 90 2.34 6.40 -1.11
C GLY A 90 1.79 5.07 -1.62
N PHE A 91 0.87 4.46 -0.86
CA PHE A 91 0.18 3.24 -1.27
C PHE A 91 -0.68 3.46 -2.51
N GLN A 92 -1.47 4.53 -2.53
CA GLN A 92 -2.32 4.90 -3.68
C GLN A 92 -1.49 5.14 -4.93
N THR A 93 -0.46 5.99 -4.84
CA THR A 93 0.45 6.28 -5.96
C THR A 93 1.11 5.01 -6.51
N SER A 94 1.49 4.08 -5.63
CA SER A 94 2.09 2.82 -6.03
C SER A 94 1.10 1.91 -6.77
N CYS A 95 -0.15 1.81 -6.29
CA CYS A 95 -1.20 1.04 -6.94
C CYS A 95 -1.57 1.63 -8.32
N ASP A 96 -1.70 2.95 -8.40
CA ASP A 96 -2.04 3.65 -9.64
C ASP A 96 -0.94 3.49 -10.70
N ASN A 97 0.33 3.58 -10.30
CA ASN A 97 1.45 3.34 -11.21
C ASN A 97 1.48 1.90 -11.72
N ALA A 98 1.28 0.92 -10.84
CA ALA A 98 1.26 -0.48 -11.23
C ALA A 98 0.09 -0.77 -12.19
N LYS A 99 -1.12 -0.27 -11.89
CA LYS A 99 -2.28 -0.38 -12.78
C LYS A 99 -2.02 0.28 -14.13
N ARG A 100 -1.50 1.52 -14.15
CA ARG A 100 -1.19 2.24 -15.39
C ARG A 100 -0.21 1.49 -16.27
N LEU A 101 0.82 0.87 -15.68
CA LEU A 101 1.79 0.07 -16.43
C LEU A 101 1.12 -1.17 -17.07
N ILE A 102 0.29 -1.89 -16.30
CA ILE A 102 -0.47 -3.04 -16.82
C ILE A 102 -1.37 -2.59 -17.98
N ASP A 103 -2.07 -1.47 -17.82
CA ASP A 103 -2.96 -0.91 -18.84
C ASP A 103 -2.17 -0.51 -20.10
N GLN A 104 -0.97 0.07 -19.96
CA GLN A 104 -0.09 0.42 -21.09
C GLN A 104 0.43 -0.81 -21.85
N ILE A 105 0.83 -1.86 -21.13
CA ILE A 105 1.31 -3.13 -21.73
C ILE A 105 0.17 -3.80 -22.51
N GLN A 106 -1.03 -3.83 -21.93
CA GLN A 106 -2.22 -4.37 -22.61
C GLN A 106 -2.62 -3.53 -23.82
N ALA A 107 -2.56 -2.20 -23.73
CA ALA A 107 -2.81 -1.31 -24.87
C ALA A 107 -1.81 -1.50 -26.02
N ALA A 108 -0.58 -1.93 -25.71
CA ALA A 108 0.42 -2.31 -26.72
C ALA A 108 0.18 -3.72 -27.33
N GLY A 109 -0.89 -4.41 -26.94
CA GLY A 109 -1.28 -5.71 -27.49
C GLY A 109 -0.69 -6.92 -26.77
N TYR A 110 0.07 -6.72 -25.69
CA TYR A 110 0.62 -7.82 -24.90
C TYR A 110 -0.44 -8.42 -23.98
N VAL A 111 -0.34 -9.73 -23.74
CA VAL A 111 -1.19 -10.43 -22.77
C VAL A 111 -0.46 -10.45 -21.43
N VAL A 112 -1.06 -9.88 -20.40
CA VAL A 112 -0.52 -9.92 -19.03
C VAL A 112 -1.30 -10.95 -18.22
N ALA A 113 -0.63 -12.04 -17.84
CA ALA A 113 -1.20 -13.07 -16.98
C ALA A 113 -1.30 -12.61 -15.52
N ASP A 114 -2.12 -13.28 -14.72
CA ASP A 114 -2.40 -12.84 -13.34
C ASP A 114 -1.17 -12.94 -12.41
N ASN A 115 -0.24 -13.83 -12.72
CA ASN A 115 1.06 -13.93 -12.02
C ASN A 115 2.09 -12.87 -12.47
N GLY A 116 1.70 -11.94 -13.35
CA GLY A 116 2.56 -10.89 -13.88
C GLY A 116 3.43 -11.28 -15.08
N ILE A 117 3.30 -12.49 -15.61
CA ILE A 117 3.98 -12.88 -16.86
C ILE A 117 3.36 -12.11 -18.02
N VAL A 118 4.22 -11.48 -18.84
CA VAL A 118 3.82 -10.75 -20.04
C VAL A 118 4.17 -11.58 -21.27
N THR A 119 3.16 -11.96 -22.03
CA THR A 119 3.30 -12.69 -23.29
C THR A 119 3.16 -11.69 -24.45
N PRO A 120 4.07 -11.71 -25.44
CA PRO A 120 3.93 -10.87 -26.63
C PRO A 120 2.58 -11.13 -27.33
N PRO A 121 2.04 -10.14 -28.06
CA PRO A 121 0.88 -10.37 -28.90
C PRO A 121 1.16 -11.60 -29.79
N ALA A 122 0.18 -12.49 -29.94
CA ALA A 122 0.28 -13.57 -30.92
C ALA A 122 0.33 -12.91 -32.31
N VAL A 123 1.53 -12.65 -32.82
CA VAL A 123 1.71 -12.02 -34.12
C VAL A 123 1.36 -13.06 -35.17
N SER A 124 0.11 -13.05 -35.64
CA SER A 124 -0.29 -13.71 -36.89
C SER A 124 0.12 -12.90 -38.13
N ARG A 125 1.14 -12.04 -38.02
CA ARG A 125 1.72 -11.31 -39.15
C ARG A 125 2.87 -12.15 -39.71
N GLY A 126 2.72 -12.64 -40.93
CA GLY A 126 3.82 -13.28 -41.66
C GLY A 126 5.03 -12.34 -41.69
N GLY A 127 6.18 -12.83 -41.20
CA GLY A 127 7.45 -12.08 -41.19
C GLY A 127 8.01 -11.70 -39.81
N TRP A 128 7.37 -12.09 -38.70
CA TRP A 128 7.99 -11.98 -37.36
C TRP A 128 8.91 -13.17 -37.09
N PRO A 129 9.98 -12.99 -36.30
CA PRO A 129 11.06 -13.97 -36.20
C PRO A 129 10.52 -15.31 -35.72
N THR A 130 10.63 -16.32 -36.59
CA THR A 130 10.47 -17.72 -36.23
C THR A 130 11.42 -18.04 -35.09
N ASP A 131 10.88 -18.66 -34.03
CA ASP A 131 11.68 -19.20 -32.94
C ASP A 131 12.87 -19.97 -33.52
N VAL A 132 14.07 -19.74 -33.00
CA VAL A 132 15.25 -20.56 -33.33
C VAL A 132 14.88 -21.99 -32.95
N PRO A 133 14.88 -22.95 -33.90
CA PRO A 133 14.53 -24.34 -33.60
C PRO A 133 15.38 -24.86 -32.46
N ALA A 134 14.79 -25.62 -31.53
CA ALA A 134 15.52 -26.16 -30.37
C ALA A 134 16.69 -27.10 -30.74
N ASN A 135 16.72 -27.58 -31.98
CA ASN A 135 17.76 -28.40 -32.58
C ASN A 135 18.69 -27.63 -33.53
N ALA A 136 18.59 -26.29 -33.61
CA ALA A 136 19.45 -25.49 -34.46
C ALA A 136 20.91 -25.58 -33.97
N THR A 137 21.82 -25.73 -34.92
CA THR A 137 23.24 -25.62 -34.64
C THR A 137 23.57 -24.19 -34.17
N PRO A 138 24.68 -23.99 -33.43
CA PRO A 138 25.07 -22.65 -32.96
C PRO A 138 25.21 -21.62 -34.09
N GLU A 139 25.61 -22.05 -35.29
CA GLU A 139 25.75 -21.21 -36.48
C GLU A 139 24.40 -20.79 -37.07
N GLU A 140 23.43 -21.71 -37.12
CA GLU A 140 22.05 -21.42 -37.55
C GLU A 140 21.31 -20.51 -36.56
N ALA A 141 21.55 -20.70 -35.26
CA ALA A 141 21.04 -19.83 -34.21
C ALA A 141 21.60 -18.41 -34.33
N ALA A 142 22.91 -18.28 -34.56
CA ALA A 142 23.59 -16.99 -34.73
C ALA A 142 23.12 -16.24 -35.99
N ALA A 143 22.95 -16.95 -37.12
CA ALA A 143 22.44 -16.37 -38.36
C ALA A 143 20.99 -15.87 -38.22
N THR A 144 20.15 -16.64 -37.53
CA THR A 144 18.75 -16.28 -37.26
C THR A 144 18.67 -15.06 -36.33
N ALA A 145 19.47 -15.03 -35.25
CA ALA A 145 19.54 -13.90 -34.34
C ALA A 145 20.03 -12.60 -35.01
N SER A 146 21.04 -12.69 -35.87
CA SER A 146 21.58 -11.56 -36.65
C SER A 146 20.53 -10.97 -37.61
N THR A 147 19.78 -11.84 -38.29
CA THR A 147 18.68 -11.45 -39.18
C THR A 147 17.59 -10.73 -38.42
N ASN A 148 17.20 -11.26 -37.26
CA ASN A 148 16.16 -10.67 -36.41
C ASN A 148 16.58 -9.30 -35.86
N ALA A 149 17.82 -9.17 -35.41
CA ALA A 149 18.37 -7.89 -34.93
C ALA A 149 18.37 -6.79 -36.01
N THR A 150 18.59 -7.17 -37.27
CA THR A 150 18.59 -6.25 -38.43
C THR A 150 17.17 -5.80 -38.80
N VAL A 151 16.18 -6.71 -38.72
CA VAL A 151 14.77 -6.38 -38.95
C VAL A 151 14.23 -5.44 -37.85
N HIS A 152 14.70 -5.62 -36.61
CA HIS A 152 14.29 -4.77 -35.50
C HIS A 152 14.96 -3.38 -35.49
N SER A 153 16.20 -3.25 -35.98
CA SER A 153 16.86 -1.93 -36.06
C SER A 153 16.31 -1.05 -37.19
N ALA A 154 15.71 -1.64 -38.23
CA ALA A 154 15.07 -0.92 -39.34
C ALA A 154 13.66 -0.38 -39.03
N ALA A 155 13.01 -0.81 -37.94
CA ALA A 155 11.61 -0.49 -37.63
C ALA A 155 11.39 0.78 -36.77
N GLY A 156 12.42 1.62 -36.57
CA GLY A 156 12.32 2.83 -35.74
C GLY A 156 12.42 2.53 -34.23
N PRO A 157 12.57 3.55 -33.35
CA PRO A 157 13.16 3.39 -32.03
C PRO A 157 12.20 2.70 -31.05
N ALA A 158 12.19 1.37 -31.05
CA ALA A 158 11.63 0.58 -29.96
C ALA A 158 12.64 0.56 -28.82
N VAL A 159 12.38 1.39 -27.80
CA VAL A 159 13.03 1.33 -26.49
C VAL A 159 12.79 -0.07 -25.94
N GLY A 160 13.82 -0.92 -25.97
CA GLY A 160 13.77 -2.26 -25.40
C GLY A 160 13.64 -2.17 -23.89
N TRP A 161 12.44 -2.38 -23.36
CA TRP A 161 12.21 -2.52 -21.93
C TRP A 161 12.50 -3.96 -21.51
N PHE A 162 13.74 -4.20 -21.07
CA PHE A 162 14.03 -5.33 -20.20
C PHE A 162 13.38 -5.04 -18.83
N LEU A 163 12.15 -5.51 -18.63
CA LEU A 163 11.53 -5.54 -17.30
C LEU A 163 12.18 -6.65 -16.49
N ALA A 164 13.34 -6.37 -15.91
CA ALA A 164 13.87 -7.17 -14.82
C ALA A 164 12.80 -7.25 -13.72
N ALA A 165 12.53 -8.46 -13.22
CA ALA A 165 11.53 -8.82 -12.21
C ALA A 165 11.70 -8.14 -10.83
N THR A 166 12.46 -7.05 -10.74
CA THR A 166 12.84 -6.33 -9.53
C THR A 166 12.00 -5.09 -9.25
N TRP A 167 11.03 -4.74 -10.11
CA TRP A 167 10.40 -3.40 -10.12
C TRP A 167 9.01 -3.27 -9.52
N ILE A 168 8.50 -4.27 -8.79
CA ILE A 168 7.42 -3.97 -7.83
C ILE A 168 8.05 -3.10 -6.74
N PRO A 169 7.64 -1.83 -6.58
CA PRO A 169 8.20 -0.96 -5.57
C PRO A 169 8.13 -1.66 -4.22
N LYS A 170 9.23 -1.67 -3.47
CA LYS A 170 9.24 -2.16 -2.07
C LYS A 170 8.22 -1.44 -1.18
N THR A 171 7.54 -0.41 -1.68
CA THR A 171 6.45 0.32 -1.02
C THR A 171 5.08 -0.38 -1.13
N CYS A 172 4.82 -1.21 -2.16
CA CYS A 172 3.68 -2.15 -2.11
C CYS A 172 3.91 -3.30 -1.12
N ARG A 173 5.17 -3.50 -0.71
CA ARG A 173 5.52 -4.39 0.39
C ARG A 173 5.29 -3.62 1.69
N MET A 174 4.04 -3.55 2.14
CA MET A 174 3.73 -3.14 3.52
C MET A 174 4.54 -4.03 4.46
N ARG A 175 5.68 -3.52 4.91
CA ARG A 175 6.49 -4.15 5.93
C ARG A 175 5.80 -3.82 7.24
N LEU A 176 4.74 -4.55 7.56
CA LEU A 176 4.20 -4.63 8.91
C LEU A 176 5.36 -5.10 9.79
N ARG A 177 6.01 -4.16 10.47
CA ARG A 177 6.93 -4.51 11.54
C ARG A 177 6.06 -5.08 12.66
N PRO A 178 6.41 -6.25 13.23
CA PRO A 178 5.80 -6.64 14.49
C PRO A 178 6.07 -5.52 15.50
N ILE A 179 5.01 -4.97 16.10
CA ILE A 179 5.11 -4.19 17.33
C ILE A 179 5.52 -5.19 18.40
N THR A 180 6.81 -5.53 18.45
CA THR A 180 7.40 -6.17 19.61
C THR A 180 8.11 -5.08 20.41
N THR A 181 7.67 -4.98 21.67
CA THR A 181 8.32 -4.32 22.80
C THR A 181 8.35 -2.79 22.82
N TRP A 182 7.26 -2.21 23.34
CA TRP A 182 7.34 -1.03 24.22
C TRP A 182 6.42 -1.24 25.45
N ILE A 183 6.75 -2.23 26.27
CA ILE A 183 6.27 -2.33 27.65
C ILE A 183 7.52 -2.61 28.48
N GLY A 184 8.00 -1.60 29.22
CA GLY A 184 9.09 -1.75 30.17
C GLY A 184 9.69 -0.43 30.66
N ARG A 185 9.35 -0.10 31.91
CA ARG A 185 9.91 0.92 32.84
C ARG A 185 9.36 2.35 32.73
N HIS A 186 8.36 2.64 33.55
CA HIS A 186 8.57 3.32 34.83
C HIS A 186 7.64 2.73 35.89
#